data_AF-A0A2S4Z5X6-F1
#
_entry.id   AF-A0A2S4Z5X6-F1
#
_cell.length_a   1.000
_cell.length_b   1.000
_cell.length_c   1.000
_cell.angle_alpha   90.00
_cell.angle_beta   90.00
_cell.angle_gamma   90.00
#
_symmetry.space_group_name_H-M   'P 1'
#
loop_
_entity.id
_entity.type
_entity.pdbx_description
1 polymer ?
#
loop_
_entity_poly.entity_id
_entity_poly.type
_entity_poly.pdbx_seq_one_letter_code
_entity_poly.pdbx_strand_id
1 'polypeptide(L)'
;MGKGKPDLALPLSELEGYGGRLRSLKSRLNHTKKLFESFRDDIGDGSVNDALDDFESNWEDGREDISQQFDALADMADAVVREFKKLDDDLAKKAGEGVKTEEKGGGKGDGGK
;
A
#
# COMPACT_ATOMS: atom_id res chain seq x y z
N MET A 1 -18.23 19.79 24.31
CA MET A 1 -17.89 19.70 22.87
C MET A 1 -16.38 19.47 22.78
N GLY A 2 -15.97 18.22 22.60
CA GLY A 2 -14.55 17.84 22.60
C GLY A 2 -13.86 18.40 21.36
N LYS A 3 -12.71 19.05 21.54
CA LYS A 3 -11.81 19.45 20.44
C LYS A 3 -11.24 18.17 19.82
N GLY A 4 -11.92 17.66 18.79
CA GLY A 4 -11.37 16.62 17.93
C GLY A 4 -10.12 17.18 17.25
N LYS A 5 -8.99 16.48 17.38
CA LYS A 5 -7.87 16.63 16.46
C LYS A 5 -8.43 16.58 15.03
N PRO A 6 -7.89 17.34 14.07
CA PRO A 6 -8.33 17.22 12.68
C PRO A 6 -8.29 15.74 12.28
N ASP A 7 -9.46 15.20 11.94
CA ASP A 7 -9.74 13.80 11.60
C ASP A 7 -9.15 13.37 10.24
N LEU A 8 -8.08 14.06 9.84
CA LEU A 8 -7.41 13.97 8.53
C LEU A 8 -5.90 13.74 8.66
N ALA A 9 -5.41 13.41 9.86
CA ALA A 9 -4.07 12.88 10.00
C ALA A 9 -4.08 11.44 9.48
N LEU A 10 -3.99 11.27 8.16
CA LEU A 10 -3.81 9.95 7.57
C LEU A 10 -2.47 9.38 8.06
N PRO A 11 -2.45 8.12 8.54
CA PRO A 11 -1.23 7.48 8.99
C PRO A 11 -0.41 7.03 7.76
N LEU A 12 0.12 8.00 7.00
CA LEU A 12 0.82 7.75 5.75
C LEU A 12 2.02 6.82 5.93
N SER A 13 2.74 6.94 7.05
CA SER A 13 3.84 6.03 7.41
C SER A 13 3.38 4.57 7.60
N GLU A 14 2.17 4.36 8.11
CA GLU A 14 1.61 3.02 8.27
C GLU A 14 1.13 2.47 6.93
N LEU A 15 0.52 3.32 6.10
CA LEU A 15 0.05 2.99 4.76
C LEU A 15 1.19 2.67 3.78
N GLU A 16 2.32 3.37 3.87
CA GLU A 16 3.53 3.13 3.06
C GLU A 16 4.02 1.69 3.14
N GLY A 17 3.86 1.05 4.29
CA GLY A 17 4.22 -0.36 4.48
C GLY A 17 3.05 -1.33 4.31
N TYR A 18 1.81 -0.85 4.29
CA TYR A 18 0.62 -1.69 4.36
C TYR A 18 0.43 -2.54 3.10
N GLY A 19 0.56 -1.93 1.92
CA GLY A 19 0.49 -2.67 0.66
C GLY A 19 1.56 -3.76 0.55
N GLY A 20 2.78 -3.46 1.02
CA GLY A 20 3.86 -4.45 1.10
C GLY A 20 3.54 -5.63 2.04
N ARG A 21 2.93 -5.37 3.20
CA ARG A 21 2.50 -6.42 4.15
C ARG A 21 1.42 -7.32 3.54
N LEU A 22 0.43 -6.75 2.87
CA LEU A 22 -0.62 -7.52 2.20
C LEU A 22 -0.07 -8.40 1.08
N ARG A 23 0.81 -7.84 0.24
CA ARG A 23 1.51 -8.61 -0.81
C ARG A 23 2.39 -9.73 -0.23
N SER A 24 3.02 -9.50 0.93
CA SER A 24 3.77 -10.53 1.66
C SER A 24 2.86 -11.66 2.17
N LEU A 25 1.68 -11.32 2.72
CA LEU A 25 0.69 -12.32 3.14
C LEU A 25 0.20 -13.16 1.96
N LYS A 26 -0.11 -12.55 0.81
CA LYS A 26 -0.43 -13.23 -0.44
C LYS A 26 0.68 -14.20 -0.87
N SER A 27 1.93 -13.76 -0.82
CA SER A 27 3.08 -14.62 -1.16
C SER A 27 3.17 -15.86 -0.26
N ARG A 28 2.92 -15.70 1.04
CA ARG A 28 2.90 -16.81 2.01
C ARG A 28 1.75 -17.78 1.75
N LEU A 29 0.55 -17.29 1.42
CA LEU A 29 -0.59 -18.14 1.05
C LEU A 29 -0.29 -18.99 -0.20
N ASN A 30 0.35 -18.40 -1.21
CA ASN A 30 0.75 -19.11 -2.42
C ASN A 30 1.88 -20.12 -2.19
N HIS A 31 2.77 -19.86 -1.24
CA HIS A 31 3.82 -20.81 -0.85
C HIS A 31 3.24 -22.10 -0.25
N THR A 32 2.14 -21.98 0.51
CA THR A 32 1.44 -23.14 1.07
C THR A 32 0.93 -24.10 -0.01
N LYS A 33 0.40 -23.59 -1.14
CA LYS A 33 0.02 -24.44 -2.29
C LYS A 33 1.22 -25.23 -2.83
N LYS A 34 2.33 -24.54 -3.08
CA LYS A 34 3.56 -25.17 -3.62
C LYS A 34 4.11 -26.27 -2.71
N LEU A 35 3.96 -26.12 -1.39
CA LEU A 35 4.34 -27.16 -0.44
C LEU A 35 3.49 -28.42 -0.63
N PHE A 36 2.17 -28.30 -0.81
CA PHE A 36 1.30 -29.45 -1.02
C PHE A 36 1.58 -30.15 -2.35
N GLU A 37 1.73 -29.38 -3.44
CA GLU A 37 2.14 -29.91 -4.75
C GLU A 37 3.44 -30.74 -4.63
N SER A 38 4.41 -30.29 -3.80
CA SER A 38 5.68 -30.99 -3.64
C SER A 38 5.58 -32.34 -2.92
N PHE A 39 4.56 -32.56 -2.07
CA PHE A 39 4.40 -33.82 -1.34
C PHE A 39 3.65 -34.88 -2.15
N ARG A 40 2.95 -34.49 -3.22
CA ARG A 40 2.08 -35.38 -4.01
C ARG A 40 2.85 -36.55 -4.63
N ASP A 41 4.08 -36.31 -5.07
CA ASP A 41 4.92 -37.34 -5.72
C ASP A 41 5.64 -38.25 -4.71
N ASP A 42 5.79 -37.79 -3.46
CA ASP A 42 6.48 -38.51 -2.39
C ASP A 42 5.54 -39.44 -1.59
N ILE A 43 4.23 -39.28 -1.76
CA ILE A 43 3.20 -40.05 -1.05
C ILE A 43 2.71 -41.19 -1.95
N GLY A 44 3.02 -42.42 -1.54
CA GLY A 44 2.64 -43.63 -2.28
C GLY A 44 1.23 -44.17 -1.99
N ASP A 45 0.49 -43.57 -1.04
CA ASP A 45 -0.87 -43.99 -0.71
C ASP A 45 -1.89 -43.13 -1.48
N GLY A 46 -2.70 -43.78 -2.32
CA GLY A 46 -3.69 -43.08 -3.16
C GLY A 46 -4.74 -42.31 -2.37
N SER A 47 -5.15 -42.79 -1.19
CA SER A 47 -6.16 -42.11 -0.38
C SER A 47 -5.65 -40.80 0.23
N VAL A 48 -4.34 -40.73 0.52
CA VAL A 48 -3.70 -39.51 1.01
C VAL A 48 -3.53 -38.51 -0.13
N ASN A 49 -3.21 -38.97 -1.34
CA ASN A 49 -3.15 -38.09 -2.51
C ASN A 49 -4.51 -37.49 -2.86
N ASP A 50 -5.59 -38.28 -2.81
CA ASP A 50 -6.95 -37.77 -3.03
C ASP A 50 -7.33 -36.72 -1.98
N ALA A 51 -7.01 -36.98 -0.70
CA ALA A 51 -7.28 -36.02 0.38
C ALA A 51 -6.46 -34.72 0.24
N LEU A 52 -5.23 -34.80 -0.28
CA LEU A 52 -4.40 -33.63 -0.57
C LEU A 52 -4.91 -32.84 -1.77
N ASP A 53 -5.40 -33.52 -2.82
CA ASP A 53 -6.00 -32.89 -4.00
C ASP A 53 -7.28 -32.13 -3.62
N ASP A 54 -8.17 -32.77 -2.84
CA ASP A 54 -9.38 -32.14 -2.30
C ASP A 54 -9.04 -30.93 -1.42
N PHE A 55 -8.03 -31.05 -0.56
CA PHE A 55 -7.59 -29.95 0.28
C PHE A 55 -7.01 -28.81 -0.58
N GLU A 56 -6.15 -29.11 -1.55
CA GLU A 56 -5.51 -28.12 -2.42
C GLU A 56 -6.53 -27.33 -3.21
N SER A 57 -7.53 -28.00 -3.80
CA SER A 57 -8.60 -27.35 -4.56
C SER A 57 -9.42 -26.41 -3.67
N ASN A 58 -9.86 -26.86 -2.49
CA ASN A 58 -10.59 -26.00 -1.56
C ASN A 58 -9.72 -24.84 -1.02
N TRP A 59 -8.41 -25.08 -0.84
CA TRP A 59 -7.45 -24.05 -0.44
C TRP A 59 -7.21 -23.02 -1.54
N GLU A 60 -7.23 -23.43 -2.81
CA GLU A 60 -7.16 -22.55 -3.98
C GLU A 60 -8.36 -21.65 -4.09
N ASP A 61 -9.55 -22.21 -4.09
CA ASP A 61 -10.79 -21.45 -4.17
C ASP A 61 -10.88 -20.44 -3.02
N GLY A 62 -10.63 -20.90 -1.79
CA GLY A 62 -10.71 -20.06 -0.60
C GLY A 62 -9.68 -18.91 -0.58
N ARG A 63 -8.47 -19.12 -1.12
CA ARG A 63 -7.41 -18.10 -1.10
C ARG A 63 -7.45 -17.16 -2.31
N GLU A 64 -8.09 -17.54 -3.41
CA GLU A 64 -8.17 -16.72 -4.62
C GLU A 64 -8.85 -15.38 -4.30
N ASP A 65 -10.04 -15.44 -3.70
CA ASP A 65 -10.80 -14.25 -3.29
C ASP A 65 -10.01 -13.35 -2.33
N ILE A 66 -9.35 -13.96 -1.34
CA ILE A 66 -8.52 -13.24 -0.36
C ILE A 66 -7.33 -12.57 -1.04
N SER A 67 -6.71 -13.24 -2.01
CA SER A 67 -5.56 -12.70 -2.74
C SER A 67 -5.93 -11.49 -3.59
N GLN A 68 -7.09 -11.54 -4.26
CA GLN A 68 -7.62 -10.40 -5.02
C GLN A 68 -7.93 -9.21 -4.10
N GLN A 69 -8.52 -9.46 -2.93
CA GLN A 69 -8.78 -8.42 -1.94
C GLN A 69 -7.50 -7.80 -1.38
N PHE A 70 -6.45 -8.61 -1.15
CA PHE A 70 -5.15 -8.11 -0.72
C PHE A 70 -4.51 -7.19 -1.75
N ASP A 71 -4.60 -7.50 -3.05
CA ASP A 71 -4.10 -6.62 -4.11
C ASP A 71 -4.89 -5.31 -4.14
N ALA A 72 -6.23 -5.37 -4.11
CA ALA A 72 -7.07 -4.18 -4.15
C ALA A 72 -6.81 -3.23 -2.96
N LEU A 73 -6.65 -3.80 -1.75
CA LEU A 73 -6.31 -3.04 -0.55
C LEU A 73 -4.89 -2.45 -0.62
N ALA A 74 -3.93 -3.20 -1.18
CA ALA A 74 -2.58 -2.71 -1.38
C ALA A 74 -2.54 -1.53 -2.37
N ASP A 75 -3.24 -1.67 -3.50
CA ASP A 75 -3.32 -0.63 -4.53
C ASP A 75 -4.00 0.65 -4.02
N MET A 76 -5.05 0.50 -3.21
CA MET A 76 -5.69 1.65 -2.54
C MET A 76 -4.73 2.35 -1.57
N ALA A 77 -4.01 1.59 -0.74
CA ALA A 77 -3.03 2.18 0.19
C ALA A 77 -1.90 2.91 -0.56
N ASP A 78 -1.36 2.28 -1.60
CA ASP A 78 -0.31 2.86 -2.44
C ASP A 78 -0.82 4.12 -3.17
N ALA A 79 -2.08 4.13 -3.62
CA ALA A 79 -2.72 5.29 -4.23
C ALA A 79 -2.89 6.45 -3.23
N VAL A 80 -3.37 6.19 -2.02
CA VAL A 80 -3.52 7.22 -0.98
C VAL A 80 -2.17 7.87 -0.68
N VAL A 81 -1.12 7.06 -0.46
CA VAL A 81 0.24 7.57 -0.21
C VAL A 81 0.72 8.43 -1.36
N ARG A 82 0.54 7.98 -2.61
CA ARG A 82 0.96 8.70 -3.81
C ARG A 82 0.26 10.04 -3.95
N GLU A 83 -1.07 10.09 -3.82
CA GLU A 83 -1.82 11.34 -3.98
C GLU A 83 -1.52 12.33 -2.85
N PHE A 84 -1.29 11.84 -1.62
CA PHE A 84 -0.86 12.73 -0.53
C PHE A 84 0.53 13.32 -0.75
N LYS A 85 1.50 12.52 -1.22
CA LYS A 85 2.84 13.03 -1.54
C LYS A 85 2.80 14.10 -2.64
N LYS A 86 2.03 13.87 -3.70
CA LYS A 86 1.83 14.88 -4.76
C LYS A 86 1.22 16.17 -4.22
N LEU A 87 0.20 16.06 -3.37
CA LEU A 87 -0.42 17.22 -2.74
C LEU A 87 0.59 18.00 -1.90
N ASP A 88 1.42 17.31 -1.12
CA ASP A 88 2.45 17.94 -0.29
C ASP A 88 3.52 18.64 -1.15
N ASP A 89 3.99 17.99 -2.22
CA ASP A 89 4.95 18.56 -3.18
C ASP A 89 4.40 19.81 -3.87
N ASP A 90 3.14 19.78 -4.31
CA ASP A 90 2.47 20.90 -4.96
C ASP A 90 2.31 22.10 -4.01
N LEU A 91 1.99 21.83 -2.74
CA LEU A 91 1.89 22.85 -1.70
C LEU A 91 3.26 23.46 -1.38
N ALA A 92 4.29 22.63 -1.22
CA ALA A 92 5.66 23.08 -0.97
C ALA A 92 6.19 23.96 -2.10
N LYS A 93 5.91 23.60 -3.36
CA LYS A 93 6.27 24.40 -4.53
C LYS A 93 5.59 25.77 -4.53
N LYS A 94 4.27 25.81 -4.31
CA LYS A 94 3.50 27.07 -4.25
C LYS A 94 3.97 27.97 -3.11
N ALA A 95 4.28 27.40 -1.95
CA ALA A 95 4.83 28.15 -0.83
C ALA A 95 6.21 28.75 -1.18
N GLY A 96 7.09 27.96 -1.79
CA GLY A 96 8.41 28.44 -2.23
C GLY A 96 8.34 29.51 -3.33
N GLU A 97 7.37 29.42 -4.24
CA GLU A 97 7.12 30.44 -5.27
C GLU A 97 6.58 31.75 -4.66
N GLY A 98 5.68 31.65 -3.68
CA GLY A 98 5.17 32.81 -2.94
C GLY A 98 6.29 33.60 -2.24
N VAL A 99 7.17 32.90 -1.51
CA VAL A 99 8.32 33.51 -0.82
C VAL A 99 9.29 34.18 -1.80
N LYS A 100 9.57 33.56 -2.96
CA LYS A 100 10.42 34.14 -4.01
C LYS A 100 9.83 35.41 -4.65
N THR A 101 8.51 35.58 -4.59
CA THR A 101 7.83 36.76 -5.14
C THR A 101 7.91 37.94 -4.17
N GLU A 102 7.90 37.71 -2.86
CA GLU A 102 8.09 38.74 -1.84
C GLU A 102 9.52 39.31 -1.83
N GLU A 103 10.56 38.48 -2.02
CA GLU A 103 11.96 38.97 -2.07
C GLU A 103 12.23 39.90 -3.26
N LYS A 104 11.47 39.81 -4.36
CA LYS A 104 11.64 40.69 -5.53
C LYS A 104 10.88 42.02 -5.41
N GLY A 105 10.06 42.22 -4.37
CA GLY A 105 9.27 43.44 -4.16
C GLY A 105 9.91 44.53 -3.31
N GLY A 106 11.02 44.26 -2.62
CA GLY A 106 11.61 45.17 -1.62
C GLY A 106 12.55 46.27 -2.13
N GLY A 107 12.78 46.37 -3.44
CA GLY A 107 13.83 47.21 -4.02
C GLY A 107 13.34 48.48 -4.73
N LYS A 108 12.54 49.35 -4.09
CA LYS A 108 12.39 50.73 -4.57
C LYS A 108 11.96 51.72 -3.48
N GLY A 109 12.94 52.41 -2.91
CA GLY A 109 12.79 53.66 -2.16
C GLY A 109 14.15 54.35 -2.17
N ASP A 110 14.36 55.30 -3.07
CA ASP A 110 14.14 56.73 -2.89
C ASP A 110 15.39 57.42 -2.29
N GLY A 111 15.92 58.38 -3.03
CA GLY A 111 17.15 59.09 -2.73
C GLY A 111 17.44 60.13 -3.79
N GLY A 112 16.44 60.98 -4.09
CA GLY A 112 16.66 62.21 -4.83
C GLY A 112 17.03 63.35 -3.88
N LYS A 113 18.24 63.89 -4.01
CA LYS A 113 18.54 65.32 -4.19
C LYS A 113 20.04 65.56 -4.31
#